data_AF-A0A4P5R0W3-F1
#
_entry.id   AF-A0A4P5R0W3-F1
#
_cell.length_a   1.000
_cell.length_b   1.000
_cell.length_c   1.000
_cell.angle_alpha   90.00
_cell.angle_beta   90.00
_cell.angle_gamma   90.00
#
_symmetry.space_group_name_H-M   'P 1'
#
loop_
_entity.id
_entity.type
_entity.pdbx_description
1 polymer ?
#
loop_
_entity_poly.entity_id
_entity_poly.type
_entity_poly.pdbx_seq_one_letter_code
_entity_poly.pdbx_strand_id
1 'polypeptide(L)'
;MTQEPGGAGTNHFGGFHIQAGPLSDQDVARVELADEIRAMIREIISTDATIAEIRQVRDLVRSGVESLVAKSHAGAQGMNEAALAERSKNFLARSPVLGTINPIAVPLVIAVLQEGANATVEGRITFTEPYEGAPGCVHGGFIASAFDEVLGVAQSASGQPGMTANLTVDYRSPTPLLRELVFRGWCEKVEGRKIFTRGTLHHGDTLCAESSGLFISMRPELFERLLAMRNSNQ
;
A
#
# COMPACT_ATOMS: atom_id res chain seq x y z
N MET A 1 48.17 -4.25 -15.75
CA MET A 1 47.15 -4.88 -14.88
C MET A 1 46.42 -3.76 -14.15
N THR A 2 45.32 -3.31 -14.74
CA THR A 2 44.37 -2.37 -14.14
C THR A 2 43.02 -3.06 -14.22
N GLN A 3 42.55 -3.57 -13.09
CA GLN A 3 41.22 -4.16 -12.97
C GLN A 3 40.19 -3.03 -13.04
N GLU A 4 39.22 -3.18 -13.94
CA GLU A 4 38.04 -2.32 -14.02
C GLU A 4 37.14 -2.54 -12.78
N PRO A 5 36.51 -1.48 -12.25
CA PRO A 5 35.55 -1.61 -11.16
C PRO A 5 34.29 -2.30 -11.69
N GLY A 6 33.89 -3.40 -11.02
CA GLY A 6 32.71 -4.20 -11.34
C GLY A 6 31.45 -3.34 -11.42
N GLY A 7 30.71 -3.52 -12.53
CA GLY A 7 29.51 -2.77 -12.84
C GLY A 7 28.47 -2.87 -11.73
N ALA A 8 27.99 -1.70 -11.29
CA ALA A 8 26.75 -1.59 -10.54
C ALA A 8 25.63 -2.21 -11.38
N GLY A 9 25.06 -3.31 -10.90
CA GLY A 9 23.89 -3.94 -11.53
C GLY A 9 22.78 -2.91 -11.62
N THR A 10 22.32 -2.64 -12.84
CA THR A 10 21.17 -1.77 -13.08
C THR A 10 19.95 -2.36 -12.37
N ASN A 11 19.28 -1.54 -11.55
CA ASN A 11 18.05 -1.90 -10.84
C ASN A 11 16.93 -2.17 -11.86
N HIS A 12 16.89 -3.37 -12.44
CA HIS A 12 15.88 -3.81 -13.41
C HIS A 12 14.46 -3.89 -12.81
N PHE A 13 14.32 -3.60 -11.51
CA PHE A 13 13.10 -3.77 -10.71
C PHE A 13 12.54 -2.46 -10.15
N GLY A 14 13.08 -1.30 -10.54
CA GLY A 14 12.54 0.00 -10.14
C GLY A 14 11.06 0.12 -10.53
N GLY A 15 10.17 0.35 -9.55
CA GLY A 15 8.75 0.64 -9.80
C GLY A 15 7.72 -0.35 -9.23
N PHE A 16 8.10 -1.42 -8.52
CA PHE A 16 7.09 -2.35 -7.95
C PHE A 16 6.23 -1.68 -6.85
N HIS A 17 6.82 -0.72 -6.12
CA HIS A 17 6.15 0.08 -5.08
C HIS A 17 6.14 1.59 -5.38
N ILE A 18 6.36 1.98 -6.64
CA ILE A 18 6.28 3.38 -7.09
C ILE A 18 5.33 3.45 -8.28
N GLN A 19 4.40 4.40 -8.27
CA GLN A 19 3.44 4.57 -9.35
C GLN A 19 4.18 4.79 -10.68
N ALA A 20 3.94 3.90 -11.66
CA ALA A 20 4.74 3.81 -12.89
C ALA A 20 4.34 4.84 -13.98
N GLY A 21 3.43 5.76 -13.71
CA GLY A 21 3.01 6.82 -14.63
C GLY A 21 1.81 7.63 -14.15
N PRO A 22 1.36 8.64 -14.91
CA PRO A 22 0.16 9.41 -14.57
C PRO A 22 -1.09 8.51 -14.54
N LEU A 23 -2.09 8.91 -13.75
CA LEU A 23 -3.40 8.28 -13.74
C LEU A 23 -4.13 8.57 -15.07
N SER A 24 -4.93 7.63 -15.55
CA SER A 24 -5.85 7.88 -16.67
C SER A 24 -7.02 8.76 -16.22
N ASP A 25 -7.71 9.45 -17.13
CA ASP A 25 -8.92 10.23 -16.79
C ASP A 25 -9.97 9.37 -16.07
N GLN A 26 -10.08 8.09 -16.45
CA GLN A 26 -10.96 7.14 -15.76
C GLN A 26 -10.49 6.85 -14.34
N ASP A 27 -9.18 6.73 -14.12
CA ASP A 27 -8.63 6.52 -12.77
C ASP A 27 -8.74 7.79 -11.92
N VAL A 28 -8.58 8.98 -12.49
CA VAL A 28 -8.85 10.25 -11.80
C VAL A 28 -10.30 10.32 -11.34
N ALA A 29 -11.27 10.05 -12.22
CA ALA A 29 -12.68 10.01 -11.84
C ALA A 29 -12.98 8.94 -10.75
N ARG A 30 -12.23 7.83 -10.74
CA ARG A 30 -12.33 6.83 -9.66
C ARG A 30 -11.75 7.33 -8.35
N VAL A 31 -10.65 8.08 -8.37
CA VAL A 31 -10.06 8.71 -7.18
C VAL A 31 -11.04 9.72 -6.58
N GLU A 32 -11.64 10.59 -7.40
CA GLU A 32 -12.66 11.55 -6.98
C GLU A 32 -13.83 10.84 -6.29
N LEU A 33 -14.37 9.77 -6.90
CA LEU A 33 -15.42 8.98 -6.26
C LEU A 33 -14.92 8.31 -4.97
N ALA A 34 -13.71 7.78 -4.94
CA ALA A 34 -13.14 7.16 -3.74
C ALA A 34 -12.99 8.16 -2.58
N ASP A 35 -12.68 9.43 -2.87
CA ASP A 35 -12.63 10.50 -1.86
C ASP A 35 -14.00 10.77 -1.25
N GLU A 36 -15.06 10.79 -2.05
CA GLU A 36 -16.44 10.88 -1.54
C GLU A 36 -16.82 9.66 -0.69
N ILE A 37 -16.39 8.45 -1.08
CA ILE A 37 -16.59 7.25 -0.24
C ILE A 37 -15.82 7.38 1.08
N ARG A 38 -14.58 7.88 1.08
CA ARG A 38 -13.79 8.10 2.31
C ARG A 38 -14.45 9.12 3.23
N ALA A 39 -15.07 10.17 2.68
CA ALA A 39 -15.87 11.12 3.45
C ALA A 39 -17.08 10.41 4.08
N MET A 40 -17.84 9.64 3.31
CA MET A 40 -18.98 8.88 3.84
C MET A 40 -18.58 7.84 4.91
N ILE A 41 -17.45 7.15 4.75
CA ILE A 41 -16.94 6.21 5.76
C ILE A 41 -16.74 6.92 7.10
N ARG A 42 -16.22 8.16 7.10
CA ARG A 42 -16.06 8.97 8.32
C ARG A 42 -17.42 9.34 8.91
N GLU A 43 -18.32 9.88 8.10
CA GLU A 43 -19.61 10.38 8.58
C GLU A 43 -20.55 9.28 9.09
N ILE A 44 -20.58 8.10 8.45
CA ILE A 44 -21.47 6.99 8.84
C ILE A 44 -21.21 6.51 10.26
N ILE A 45 -19.98 6.63 10.76
CA ILE A 45 -19.59 6.14 12.08
C ILE A 45 -20.17 7.02 13.20
N SER A 46 -20.30 8.34 12.99
CA SER A 46 -20.54 9.30 14.07
C SER A 46 -21.66 10.32 13.83
N THR A 47 -22.32 10.30 12.68
CA THR A 47 -23.37 11.29 12.36
C THR A 47 -24.57 11.21 13.31
N ASP A 48 -25.10 12.37 13.70
CA ASP A 48 -26.35 12.53 14.46
C ASP A 48 -27.58 12.75 13.55
N ALA A 49 -27.44 12.53 12.24
CA ALA A 49 -28.53 12.68 11.28
C ALA A 49 -29.75 11.81 11.64
N THR A 50 -30.94 12.28 11.29
CA THR A 50 -32.18 11.55 11.54
C THR A 50 -32.24 10.26 10.71
N ILE A 51 -33.04 9.29 11.16
CA ILE A 51 -33.27 8.03 10.43
C ILE A 51 -33.76 8.30 8.99
N ALA A 52 -34.54 9.35 8.78
CA ALA A 52 -35.05 9.73 7.46
C ALA A 52 -33.91 10.22 6.54
N GLU A 53 -33.03 11.08 7.04
CA GLU A 53 -31.86 11.58 6.30
C GLU A 53 -30.88 10.45 5.97
N ILE A 54 -30.59 9.56 6.93
CA ILE A 54 -29.73 8.39 6.69
C ILE A 54 -30.30 7.49 5.58
N ARG A 55 -31.62 7.25 5.59
CA ARG A 55 -32.29 6.45 4.55
C ARG A 55 -32.27 7.13 3.19
N GLN A 56 -32.41 8.46 3.15
CA GLN A 56 -32.30 9.23 1.93
C GLN A 56 -30.90 9.11 1.32
N VAL A 57 -29.84 9.26 2.12
CA VAL A 57 -28.45 9.09 1.64
C VAL A 57 -28.20 7.66 1.15
N ARG A 58 -28.68 6.64 1.88
CA ARG A 58 -28.62 5.24 1.41
C ARG A 58 -29.24 5.05 0.03
N ASP A 59 -30.39 5.68 -0.24
CA ASP A 59 -31.08 5.54 -1.53
C ASP A 59 -30.30 6.21 -2.67
N LEU A 60 -29.64 7.34 -2.39
CA LEU A 60 -28.70 7.98 -3.33
C LEU A 60 -27.50 7.07 -3.63
N VAL A 61 -26.88 6.48 -2.59
CA VAL A 61 -25.77 5.53 -2.75
C VAL A 61 -26.21 4.32 -3.58
N ARG A 62 -27.39 3.75 -3.30
CA ARG A 62 -27.93 2.63 -4.07
C ARG A 62 -28.08 2.98 -5.55
N SER A 63 -28.66 4.13 -5.88
CA SER A 63 -28.83 4.58 -7.26
C SER A 63 -27.48 4.79 -7.98
N GLY A 64 -26.48 5.31 -7.26
CA GLY A 64 -25.11 5.42 -7.75
C GLY A 64 -24.49 4.06 -8.07
N VAL A 65 -24.63 3.08 -7.16
CA VAL A 65 -24.14 1.71 -7.36
C VAL A 65 -24.81 1.04 -8.56
N GLU A 66 -26.14 1.16 -8.69
CA GLU A 66 -26.88 0.62 -9.84
C GLU A 66 -26.37 1.17 -11.18
N SER A 67 -26.03 2.46 -11.22
CA SER A 67 -25.46 3.11 -12.41
C SER A 67 -24.06 2.60 -12.79
N LEU A 68 -23.27 2.15 -11.81
CA LEU A 68 -21.96 1.54 -12.03
C LEU A 68 -22.10 0.08 -12.48
N VAL A 69 -22.96 -0.70 -11.83
CA VAL A 69 -23.19 -2.13 -12.10
C VAL A 69 -23.87 -2.39 -13.44
N ALA A 70 -24.69 -1.46 -13.93
CA ALA A 70 -25.32 -1.55 -15.25
C ALA A 70 -24.31 -1.61 -16.42
N LYS A 71 -23.03 -1.28 -16.18
CA LYS A 71 -21.95 -1.36 -17.16
C LYS A 71 -21.18 -2.68 -17.02
N SER A 72 -20.69 -3.21 -18.14
CA SER A 72 -19.85 -4.42 -18.13
C SER A 72 -18.64 -4.25 -17.22
N HIS A 73 -18.53 -5.11 -16.23
CA HIS A 73 -17.33 -5.24 -15.40
C HIS A 73 -16.34 -6.14 -16.13
N ALA A 74 -15.09 -5.70 -16.29
CA ALA A 74 -14.03 -6.58 -16.75
C ALA A 74 -13.74 -7.59 -15.63
N GLY A 75 -14.08 -8.87 -15.82
CA GLY A 75 -13.54 -9.95 -14.97
C GLY A 75 -14.49 -10.72 -14.06
N ALA A 76 -15.75 -10.99 -14.46
CA ALA A 76 -16.53 -12.05 -13.80
C ALA A 76 -16.05 -13.49 -14.14
N GLN A 77 -14.92 -13.65 -14.83
CA GLN A 77 -14.31 -14.95 -15.12
C GLN A 77 -12.86 -15.01 -14.65
N GLY A 78 -12.63 -15.78 -13.58
CA GLY A 78 -11.37 -16.49 -13.33
C GLY A 78 -10.13 -15.65 -12.99
N MET A 79 -9.66 -15.83 -11.74
CA MET A 79 -8.42 -15.30 -11.15
C MET A 79 -8.44 -13.78 -10.93
N ASN A 80 -8.90 -13.39 -9.73
CA ASN A 80 -8.90 -12.00 -9.26
C ASN A 80 -7.48 -11.41 -9.24
N GLU A 81 -7.29 -10.28 -9.93
CA GLU A 81 -6.13 -9.44 -9.73
C GLU A 81 -6.38 -8.44 -8.59
N ALA A 82 -5.80 -8.58 -7.40
CA ALA A 82 -4.48 -7.99 -7.17
C ALA A 82 -3.28 -8.74 -7.82
N ALA A 83 -3.46 -9.92 -8.42
CA ALA A 83 -2.60 -10.51 -9.47
C ALA A 83 -3.16 -10.67 -10.94
N LEU A 84 -2.82 -9.80 -11.93
CA LEU A 84 -2.94 -9.80 -13.42
C LEU A 84 -4.09 -9.17 -14.33
N ALA A 85 -5.05 -8.37 -13.88
CA ALA A 85 -6.03 -7.61 -14.67
C ALA A 85 -5.48 -6.28 -15.24
N GLU A 86 -5.04 -6.38 -16.48
CA GLU A 86 -4.92 -5.26 -17.38
C GLU A 86 -6.00 -4.18 -17.26
N ARG A 87 -5.51 -2.95 -17.13
CA ARG A 87 -5.92 -1.73 -17.87
C ARG A 87 -5.51 -0.44 -17.16
N SER A 88 -4.71 -0.52 -16.11
CA SER A 88 -4.01 0.67 -15.61
C SER A 88 -2.58 0.31 -15.26
N LYS A 89 -1.64 1.12 -15.73
CA LYS A 89 -0.21 1.06 -15.38
C LYS A 89 0.06 1.26 -13.88
N ASN A 90 -1.00 1.49 -13.08
CA ASN A 90 -0.95 1.88 -11.68
C ASN A 90 -1.60 0.83 -10.77
N PHE A 91 -1.03 -0.39 -10.74
CA PHE A 91 -1.42 -1.46 -9.82
C PHE A 91 -1.55 -0.98 -8.37
N LEU A 92 -0.57 -0.17 -7.92
CA LEU A 92 -0.53 0.42 -6.59
C LEU A 92 -1.74 1.30 -6.29
N ALA A 93 -2.33 1.97 -7.29
CA ALA A 93 -3.51 2.80 -7.09
C ALA A 93 -4.73 2.01 -6.61
N ARG A 94 -4.71 0.67 -6.73
CA ARG A 94 -5.78 -0.23 -6.25
C ARG A 94 -5.44 -0.96 -4.96
N SER A 95 -4.21 -0.80 -4.44
CA SER A 95 -3.78 -1.44 -3.18
C SER A 95 -4.75 -1.09 -2.04
N PRO A 96 -5.10 -2.05 -1.17
CA PRO A 96 -5.91 -1.78 0.03
C PRO A 96 -5.15 -1.01 1.11
N VAL A 97 -3.88 -0.70 0.89
CA VAL A 97 -3.06 0.09 1.82
C VAL A 97 -2.61 1.40 1.18
N LEU A 98 -2.07 1.38 -0.04
CA LEU A 98 -1.54 2.58 -0.73
C LEU A 98 -2.45 3.15 -1.83
N GLY A 99 -3.56 2.48 -2.14
CA GLY A 99 -4.30 2.74 -3.36
C GLY A 99 -5.19 3.97 -3.33
N THR A 100 -4.86 4.98 -4.14
CA THR A 100 -5.66 6.20 -4.30
C THR A 100 -7.09 5.93 -4.79
N ILE A 101 -7.32 4.89 -5.60
CA ILE A 101 -8.64 4.46 -6.08
C ILE A 101 -9.37 3.62 -5.02
N ASN A 102 -8.65 3.04 -4.06
CA ASN A 102 -9.24 2.16 -3.08
C ASN A 102 -9.69 2.96 -1.84
N PRO A 103 -11.00 3.08 -1.58
CA PRO A 103 -11.48 3.91 -0.47
C PRO A 103 -11.16 3.32 0.92
N ILE A 104 -10.74 2.05 1.02
CA ILE A 104 -10.25 1.47 2.27
C ILE A 104 -8.75 1.69 2.50
N ALA A 105 -8.02 2.17 1.49
CA ALA A 105 -6.60 2.46 1.62
C ALA A 105 -6.34 3.47 2.73
N VAL A 106 -5.21 3.27 3.41
CA VAL A 106 -4.73 4.22 4.39
C VAL A 106 -4.02 5.37 3.65
N PRO A 107 -4.05 6.61 4.14
CA PRO A 107 -3.40 7.74 3.47
C PRO A 107 -1.88 7.76 3.72
N LEU A 108 -1.21 6.62 3.49
CA LEU A 108 0.22 6.44 3.69
C LEU A 108 0.98 6.90 2.45
N VAL A 109 1.89 7.86 2.65
CA VAL A 109 2.82 8.34 1.62
C VAL A 109 4.21 7.85 1.96
N ILE A 110 4.87 7.17 1.02
CA ILE A 110 6.20 6.59 1.22
C ILE A 110 7.20 7.25 0.28
N ALA A 111 8.34 7.65 0.81
CA ALA A 111 9.49 8.14 0.07
C ALA A 111 10.67 7.18 0.24
N VAL A 112 11.34 6.82 -0.86
CA VAL A 112 12.62 6.13 -0.83
C VAL A 112 13.71 7.17 -0.58
N LEU A 113 14.43 7.02 0.54
CA LEU A 113 15.52 7.93 0.92
C LEU A 113 16.86 7.44 0.36
N GLN A 114 17.03 6.13 0.25
CA GLN A 114 18.24 5.51 -0.30
C GLN A 114 17.88 4.18 -0.98
N GLU A 115 18.52 3.91 -2.13
CA GLU A 115 18.45 2.62 -2.83
C GLU A 115 19.70 1.76 -2.59
N GLY A 116 19.62 0.48 -2.97
CA GLY A 116 20.72 -0.49 -2.90
C GLY A 116 20.75 -1.29 -1.61
N ALA A 117 21.87 -1.96 -1.31
CA ALA A 117 21.95 -2.91 -0.19
C ALA A 117 21.57 -2.32 1.18
N ASN A 118 21.75 -1.01 1.36
CA ASN A 118 21.38 -0.25 2.56
C ASN A 118 20.13 0.61 2.32
N ALA A 119 19.16 0.12 1.55
CA ALA A 119 17.98 0.88 1.19
C ALA A 119 17.21 1.33 2.44
N THR A 120 16.75 2.59 2.42
CA THR A 120 15.96 3.19 3.49
C THR A 120 14.77 3.94 2.92
N VAL A 121 13.66 3.91 3.65
CA VAL A 121 12.40 4.56 3.27
C VAL A 121 11.78 5.27 4.48
N GLU A 122 10.99 6.31 4.21
CA GLU A 122 10.18 7.01 5.20
C GLU A 122 8.72 7.02 4.75
N GLY A 123 7.82 6.59 5.62
CA GLY A 123 6.38 6.66 5.43
C GLY A 123 5.76 7.70 6.36
N ARG A 124 4.83 8.51 5.85
CA ARG A 124 4.07 9.49 6.64
C ARG A 124 2.58 9.23 6.52
N ILE A 125 1.88 9.31 7.65
CA ILE A 125 0.44 9.07 7.70
C ILE A 125 -0.20 9.82 8.87
N THR A 126 -1.47 10.21 8.70
CA THR A 126 -2.36 10.60 9.79
C THR A 126 -3.59 9.71 9.74
N PHE A 127 -3.75 8.82 10.73
CA PHE A 127 -4.94 7.99 10.84
C PHE A 127 -6.10 8.78 11.43
N THR A 128 -7.28 8.66 10.81
CA THR A 128 -8.56 9.21 11.27
C THR A 128 -9.41 8.15 11.98
N GLU A 129 -10.58 8.56 12.46
CA GLU A 129 -11.54 7.78 13.26
C GLU A 129 -11.88 6.39 12.68
N PRO A 130 -12.03 6.19 11.35
CA PRO A 130 -12.31 4.86 10.79
C PRO A 130 -11.22 3.80 11.05
N TYR A 131 -10.01 4.23 11.45
CA TYR A 131 -8.89 3.35 11.73
C TYR A 131 -8.68 3.13 13.25
N GLU A 132 -9.62 3.58 14.08
CA GLU A 132 -9.59 3.43 15.53
C GLU A 132 -9.68 1.96 15.96
N GLY A 133 -8.91 1.61 16.99
CA GLY A 133 -9.02 0.33 17.67
C GLY A 133 -9.44 0.52 19.12
N ALA A 134 -8.47 0.84 19.98
CA ALA A 134 -8.77 1.32 21.33
C ALA A 134 -9.10 2.83 21.29
N PRO A 135 -9.86 3.37 22.26
CA PRO A 135 -10.20 4.79 22.29
C PRO A 135 -9.00 5.71 22.11
N GLY A 136 -9.06 6.59 21.10
CA GLY A 136 -8.01 7.54 20.71
C GLY A 136 -6.77 6.91 20.05
N CYS A 137 -6.77 5.61 19.79
CA CYS A 137 -5.61 4.86 19.32
C CYS A 137 -5.88 4.15 17.99
N VAL A 138 -4.88 4.15 17.12
CA VAL A 138 -4.90 3.40 15.86
C VAL A 138 -5.01 1.90 16.16
N HIS A 139 -5.89 1.20 15.43
CA HIS A 139 -5.99 -0.25 15.53
C HIS A 139 -4.70 -0.92 15.04
N GLY A 140 -4.16 -1.85 15.83
CA GLY A 140 -2.88 -2.51 15.53
C GLY A 140 -2.85 -3.17 14.15
N GLY A 141 -3.97 -3.73 13.69
CA GLY A 141 -4.10 -4.28 12.34
C GLY A 141 -3.72 -3.30 11.22
N PHE A 142 -4.11 -2.03 11.30
CA PHE A 142 -3.73 -1.03 10.29
C PHE A 142 -2.26 -0.64 10.38
N ILE A 143 -1.69 -0.62 11.59
CA ILE A 143 -0.24 -0.43 11.80
C ILE A 143 0.54 -1.57 11.15
N ALA A 144 0.09 -2.82 11.34
CA ALA A 144 0.73 -3.99 10.74
C ALA A 144 0.64 -3.95 9.20
N SER A 145 -0.51 -3.60 8.63
CA SER A 145 -0.66 -3.41 7.18
C SER A 145 0.24 -2.30 6.63
N ALA A 146 0.39 -1.19 7.36
CA ALA A 146 1.30 -0.12 6.97
C ALA A 146 2.78 -0.56 7.04
N PHE A 147 3.17 -1.35 8.05
CA PHE A 147 4.51 -1.95 8.10
C PHE A 147 4.77 -2.88 6.93
N ASP A 148 3.81 -3.74 6.55
CA ASP A 148 3.97 -4.64 5.40
C ASP A 148 4.34 -3.86 4.12
N GLU A 149 3.63 -2.76 3.84
CA GLU A 149 3.94 -1.91 2.69
C GLU A 149 5.28 -1.17 2.83
N VAL A 150 5.54 -0.53 3.98
CA VAL A 150 6.80 0.20 4.21
C VAL A 150 8.01 -0.71 4.04
N LEU A 151 7.95 -1.91 4.62
CA LEU A 151 9.03 -2.90 4.49
C LEU A 151 9.07 -3.52 3.09
N GLY A 152 7.92 -3.65 2.42
CA GLY A 152 7.80 -4.01 1.01
C GLY A 152 8.50 -3.00 0.09
N VAL A 153 8.36 -1.71 0.33
CA VAL A 153 9.10 -0.68 -0.41
C VAL A 153 10.60 -0.77 -0.10
N ALA A 154 10.97 -0.96 1.17
CA ALA A 154 12.38 -1.06 1.58
C ALA A 154 13.11 -2.24 0.92
N GLN A 155 12.51 -3.44 0.88
CA GLN A 155 13.11 -4.59 0.20
C GLN A 155 13.17 -4.39 -1.32
N SER A 156 12.16 -3.75 -1.92
CA SER A 156 12.17 -3.49 -3.36
C SER A 156 13.26 -2.50 -3.72
N ALA A 157 13.46 -1.46 -2.90
CA ALA A 157 14.53 -0.48 -3.04
C ALA A 157 15.93 -1.10 -2.85
N SER A 158 16.03 -2.29 -2.25
CA SER A 158 17.29 -3.03 -2.17
C SER A 158 17.68 -3.76 -3.47
N GLY A 159 16.85 -3.66 -4.50
CA GLY A 159 17.12 -4.22 -5.84
C GLY A 159 16.70 -5.69 -6.00
N GLN A 160 15.95 -6.26 -5.06
CA GLN A 160 15.42 -7.62 -5.16
C GLN A 160 13.95 -7.66 -4.71
N PRO A 161 12.96 -7.71 -5.61
CA PRO A 161 11.56 -7.81 -5.19
C PRO A 161 11.26 -9.21 -4.64
N GLY A 162 10.65 -9.25 -3.47
CA GLY A 162 10.23 -10.47 -2.79
C GLY A 162 8.81 -10.40 -2.26
N MET A 163 8.24 -11.57 -1.98
CA MET A 163 6.95 -11.72 -1.32
C MET A 163 7.15 -11.79 0.19
N THR A 164 6.24 -11.19 0.97
CA THR A 164 6.24 -11.30 2.43
C THR A 164 6.13 -12.77 2.85
N ALA A 165 7.09 -13.25 3.64
CA ALA A 165 7.08 -14.59 4.22
C ALA A 165 6.84 -14.57 5.72
N ASN A 166 7.29 -13.52 6.41
CA ASN A 166 6.98 -13.28 7.81
C ASN A 166 6.98 -11.77 8.09
N LEU A 167 6.05 -11.34 8.93
CA LEU A 167 5.98 -10.01 9.50
C LEU A 167 5.73 -10.13 10.99
N THR A 168 6.59 -9.52 11.80
CA THR A 168 6.41 -9.41 13.25
C THR A 168 6.34 -7.93 13.61
N VAL A 169 5.40 -7.56 14.47
CA VAL A 169 5.20 -6.19 14.93
C VAL A 169 5.12 -6.20 16.45
N ASP A 170 6.01 -5.46 17.08
CA ASP A 170 6.02 -5.21 18.52
C ASP A 170 5.41 -3.83 18.78
N TYR A 171 4.29 -3.78 19.50
CA TYR A 171 3.64 -2.54 19.92
C TYR A 171 4.27 -2.05 21.23
N ARG A 172 4.92 -0.88 21.18
CA ARG A 172 5.73 -0.33 22.27
C ARG A 172 4.98 0.72 23.09
N SER A 173 4.12 1.51 22.45
CA SER A 173 3.25 2.50 23.11
C SER A 173 1.93 2.65 22.36
N PRO A 174 0.91 3.27 23.00
CA PRO A 174 -0.29 3.71 22.28
C PRO A 174 0.09 4.57 21.07
N THR A 175 -0.54 4.28 19.93
CA THR A 175 -0.32 5.02 18.69
C THR A 175 -1.51 5.97 18.51
N PRO A 176 -1.34 7.29 18.64
CA PRO A 176 -2.46 8.22 18.66
C PRO A 176 -3.11 8.38 17.29
N LEU A 177 -4.44 8.50 17.27
CA LEU A 177 -5.20 8.98 16.12
C LEU A 177 -5.02 10.51 15.95
N LEU A 178 -5.31 11.01 14.74
CA LEU A 178 -5.35 12.44 14.42
C LEU A 178 -4.01 13.18 14.67
N ARG A 179 -2.91 12.43 14.62
CA ARG A 179 -1.54 12.93 14.74
C ARG A 179 -0.71 12.41 13.59
N GLU A 180 0.28 13.19 13.17
CA GLU A 180 1.26 12.73 12.20
C GLU A 180 2.10 11.61 12.83
N LEU A 181 2.20 10.51 12.10
CA LEU A 181 3.03 9.37 12.44
C LEU A 181 4.07 9.14 11.34
N VAL A 182 5.26 8.74 11.75
CA VAL A 182 6.39 8.50 10.85
C VAL A 182 6.83 7.05 10.95
N PHE A 183 6.69 6.34 9.85
CA PHE A 183 7.31 5.05 9.64
C PHE A 183 8.72 5.22 9.07
N ARG A 184 9.67 4.44 9.55
CA ARG A 184 11.00 4.28 8.94
C ARG A 184 11.19 2.81 8.63
N GLY A 185 11.65 2.49 7.43
CA GLY A 185 11.93 1.12 7.01
C GLY A 185 13.30 1.02 6.36
N TRP A 186 14.00 -0.10 6.55
CA TRP A 186 15.28 -0.34 5.92
C TRP A 186 15.53 -1.82 5.65
N CYS A 187 16.35 -2.10 4.64
CA CYS A 187 16.92 -3.42 4.42
C CYS A 187 18.07 -3.64 5.40
N GLU A 188 17.95 -4.65 6.27
CA GLU A 188 18.98 -5.00 7.26
C GLU A 188 20.06 -5.90 6.64
N LYS A 189 19.64 -6.91 5.87
CA LYS A 189 20.56 -7.83 5.17
C LYS A 189 19.84 -8.66 4.11
N VAL A 190 20.63 -9.17 3.16
CA VAL A 190 20.18 -10.13 2.14
C VAL A 190 21.03 -11.40 2.21
N GLU A 191 20.38 -12.55 2.35
CA GLU A 191 21.00 -13.88 2.39
C GLU A 191 20.39 -14.79 1.32
N GLY A 192 21.05 -14.88 0.17
CA GLY A 192 20.52 -15.60 -0.98
C GLY A 192 19.21 -14.97 -1.45
N ARG A 193 18.09 -15.70 -1.30
CA ARG A 193 16.74 -15.20 -1.62
C ARG A 193 16.00 -14.59 -0.44
N LYS A 194 16.59 -14.61 0.77
CA LYS A 194 15.97 -14.05 1.98
C LYS A 194 16.38 -12.59 2.11
N ILE A 195 15.40 -11.69 2.21
CA ILE A 195 15.62 -10.27 2.42
C ILE A 195 15.03 -9.93 3.78
N PHE A 196 15.88 -9.49 4.69
CA PHE A 196 15.50 -9.11 6.04
C PHE A 196 15.38 -7.60 6.11
N THR A 197 14.25 -7.13 6.62
CA THR A 197 13.94 -5.72 6.76
C THR A 197 13.54 -5.41 8.19
N ARG A 198 13.75 -4.16 8.60
CA ARG A 198 13.30 -3.65 9.89
C ARG A 198 12.65 -2.31 9.72
N GLY A 199 11.79 -1.95 10.67
CA GLY A 199 11.19 -0.64 10.69
C GLY A 199 10.71 -0.20 12.06
N THR A 200 10.48 1.10 12.19
CA THR A 200 9.92 1.73 13.38
C THR A 200 8.77 2.65 13.01
N LEU A 201 7.85 2.86 13.95
CA LEU A 201 6.75 3.81 13.89
C LEU A 201 6.87 4.77 15.07
N HIS A 202 6.88 6.06 14.78
CA HIS A 202 7.01 7.10 15.79
C HIS A 202 5.89 8.14 15.75
N HIS A 203 5.57 8.68 16.92
CA HIS A 203 4.86 9.93 17.11
C HIS A 203 5.80 10.93 17.81
N GLY A 204 6.33 11.90 17.07
CA GLY A 204 7.46 12.71 17.54
C GLY A 204 8.64 11.80 17.90
N ASP A 205 9.15 11.93 19.14
CA ASP A 205 10.25 11.08 19.64
C ASP A 205 9.77 9.75 20.24
N THR A 206 8.46 9.55 20.39
CA THR A 206 7.89 8.34 21.02
C THR A 206 7.89 7.18 20.04
N LEU A 207 8.56 6.07 20.37
CA LEU A 207 8.46 4.81 19.64
C LEU A 207 7.12 4.14 19.94
N CYS A 208 6.24 4.10 18.94
CA CYS A 208 4.91 3.50 19.06
C CYS A 208 4.92 2.01 18.74
N ALA A 209 5.65 1.61 17.70
CA ALA A 209 5.80 0.22 17.31
C ALA A 209 7.10 0.00 16.54
N GLU A 210 7.58 -1.23 16.49
CA GLU A 210 8.66 -1.63 15.61
C GLU A 210 8.34 -2.97 14.93
N SER A 211 9.01 -3.25 13.82
CA SER A 211 8.74 -4.44 13.02
C SER A 211 10.01 -5.06 12.46
N SER A 212 9.96 -6.38 12.30
CA SER A 212 10.90 -7.16 11.48
C SER A 212 10.12 -7.89 10.39
N GLY A 213 10.58 -7.78 9.15
CA GLY A 213 10.01 -8.44 7.99
C GLY A 213 11.02 -9.37 7.32
N LEU A 214 10.55 -10.56 6.93
CA LEU A 214 11.29 -11.47 6.04
C LEU A 214 10.54 -11.57 4.71
N PHE A 215 11.24 -11.22 3.64
CA PHE A 215 10.76 -11.36 2.27
C PHE A 215 11.56 -12.43 1.54
N ILE A 216 10.90 -13.11 0.61
CA ILE A 216 11.54 -14.12 -0.25
C ILE A 216 11.53 -13.61 -1.69
N SER A 217 12.72 -13.31 -2.20
CA SER A 217 12.95 -12.90 -3.58
C SER A 217 12.33 -13.91 -4.55
N MET A 218 11.57 -13.38 -5.50
CA MET A 218 10.88 -14.17 -6.51
C MET A 218 11.88 -14.91 -7.38
N ARG A 219 11.53 -16.14 -7.78
CA ARG A 219 12.34 -16.86 -8.77
C ARG A 219 12.23 -16.14 -10.12
N PRO A 220 13.31 -16.07 -10.93
CA PRO A 220 13.28 -15.43 -12.24
C PRO A 220 12.12 -15.91 -13.11
N GLU A 221 11.78 -17.21 -13.10
CA GLU A 221 10.69 -17.75 -13.91
C GLU A 221 9.30 -17.30 -13.42
N LEU A 222 9.13 -17.11 -12.12
CA LEU A 222 7.89 -16.55 -11.56
C LEU A 222 7.79 -15.06 -11.90
N PHE A 223 8.91 -14.34 -11.80
CA PHE A 223 8.98 -12.93 -12.14
C PHE A 223 8.69 -12.69 -13.63
N GLU A 224 9.34 -13.43 -14.52
CA GLU A 224 9.09 -13.40 -15.96
C GLU A 224 7.66 -13.79 -16.31
N ARG A 225 7.06 -14.77 -15.61
CA ARG A 225 5.63 -15.07 -15.77
C ARG A 225 4.74 -13.90 -15.36
N LEU A 226 5.01 -13.26 -14.22
CA LEU A 226 4.26 -12.09 -13.76
C LEU A 226 4.42 -10.90 -14.72
N LEU A 227 5.63 -10.68 -15.24
CA LEU A 227 5.92 -9.66 -16.25
C LEU A 227 5.28 -9.97 -17.62
N ALA A 228 5.35 -11.23 -18.06
CA ALA A 228 4.73 -11.66 -19.31
C ALA A 228 3.23 -11.47 -19.24
N MET A 229 2.58 -11.88 -18.13
CA MET A 229 1.15 -11.66 -17.92
C MET A 229 0.79 -10.17 -17.83
N ARG A 230 1.70 -9.30 -17.35
CA ARG A 230 1.56 -7.83 -17.42
C ARG A 230 1.64 -7.28 -18.85
N ASN A 231 2.38 -7.94 -19.74
CA ASN A 231 2.70 -7.42 -21.08
C ASN A 231 1.92 -8.10 -22.22
N SER A 232 1.40 -9.32 -22.04
CA SER A 232 0.87 -10.21 -23.10
C SER A 232 -0.56 -9.92 -23.52
N ASN A 233 -1.10 -8.80 -23.08
CA ASN A 233 -2.53 -8.59 -23.00
C ASN A 233 -2.83 -7.14 -23.56
N GLN A 234 -1.75 -6.43 -23.99
CA GLN A 234 -1.73 -5.15 -24.73
C GLN A 234 -2.57 -5.16 -26.01
#